data_AF-A0A935IY90-F1
#
_entry.id   AF-A0A935IY90-F1
#
_cell.length_a   1.000
_cell.length_b   1.000
_cell.length_c   1.000
_cell.angle_alpha   90.00
_cell.angle_beta   90.00
_cell.angle_gamma   90.00
#
_symmetry.space_group_name_H-M   'P 1'
#
loop_
_entity.id
_entity.type
_entity.pdbx_description
1 polymer ?
#
loop_
_entity_poly.entity_id
_entity_poly.type
_entity_poly.pdbx_seq_one_letter_code
_entity_poly.pdbx_strand_id
1 'polypeptide(L)'
;MQAGNEVEQTVSNFSSLFYGDIPCLFWPNAVENAARPAPLTADGIPTLVLGAIADPATPVSNGINVFRRLDDGYLVTQEGGPHVTYGVGSACVDAIVTEFMVNGQPPSERESTCEGVVADEFVPLLPLDAKEFSDPLEALSMIDDEIYYLPEYYYWDYFTPTSIGCPFGGVMSFEATDTSDSFSLEACSFTSGFSLTGSGLNNYDDGTFTLEVTVSGLKEGTLTYIRDAEGTRSVSGEYGGEAVELSR
;
A
#
# COMPACT_ATOMS: atom_id res chain seq x y z
N MET A 1 -11.15 5.11 8.89
CA MET A 1 -12.07 5.80 7.96
C MET A 1 -13.14 4.79 7.59
N GLN A 2 -14.40 5.03 7.97
CA GLN A 2 -15.50 4.19 7.50
C GLN A 2 -16.17 4.92 6.35
N ALA A 3 -15.85 4.53 5.12
CA ALA A 3 -16.47 5.11 3.94
C ALA A 3 -18.01 4.98 4.05
N GLY A 4 -18.72 6.11 3.98
CA GLY A 4 -20.18 6.14 3.85
C GLY A 4 -20.99 6.66 5.06
N ASN A 5 -20.36 7.14 6.13
CA ASN A 5 -21.12 7.82 7.20
C ASN A 5 -21.55 9.23 6.75
N GLU A 6 -22.85 9.53 6.77
CA GLU A 6 -23.41 10.85 6.46
C GLU A 6 -22.76 11.98 7.29
N VAL A 7 -22.30 11.67 8.50
CA VAL A 7 -21.57 12.62 9.34
C VAL A 7 -20.24 13.00 8.71
N GLU A 8 -19.47 12.04 8.17
CA GLU A 8 -18.17 12.32 7.55
C GLU A 8 -18.30 13.14 6.25
N GLN A 9 -19.42 13.02 5.52
CA GLN A 9 -19.69 13.83 4.32
C GLN A 9 -20.12 15.27 4.62
N THR A 10 -20.61 15.53 5.83
CA THR A 10 -21.19 16.83 6.21
C THR A 10 -20.28 17.66 7.11
N VAL A 11 -19.24 17.06 7.70
CA VAL A 11 -18.24 17.77 8.49
C VAL A 11 -17.06 18.19 7.62
N SER A 12 -16.54 19.40 7.87
CA SER A 12 -15.35 19.89 7.16
C SER A 12 -14.17 18.93 7.36
N ASN A 13 -13.20 18.92 6.42
CA ASN A 13 -11.94 18.15 6.53
C ASN A 13 -11.12 18.43 7.82
N PHE A 14 -11.49 19.43 8.61
CA PHE A 14 -10.92 19.74 9.92
C PHE A 14 -11.72 19.19 11.10
N SER A 15 -12.73 18.36 10.87
CA SER A 15 -13.57 17.80 11.93
C SER A 15 -12.75 17.01 12.95
N SER A 16 -11.74 16.27 12.52
CA SER A 16 -10.79 15.59 13.41
C SER A 16 -10.03 16.55 14.32
N LEU A 17 -9.70 17.76 13.84
CA LEU A 17 -9.06 18.79 14.66
C LEU A 17 -10.03 19.39 15.69
N PHE A 18 -11.30 19.60 15.33
CA PHE A 18 -12.29 20.19 16.24
C PHE A 18 -12.85 19.19 17.26
N TYR A 19 -13.10 17.95 16.83
CA TYR A 19 -13.72 16.92 17.66
C TYR A 19 -12.71 16.01 18.35
N GLY A 20 -11.46 15.94 17.87
CA GLY A 20 -10.42 15.05 18.41
C GLY A 20 -10.06 15.34 19.86
N ASP A 21 -10.09 16.61 20.27
CA ASP A 21 -9.73 17.03 21.63
C ASP A 21 -10.92 17.09 22.61
N ILE A 22 -12.15 16.98 22.12
CA ILE A 22 -13.36 17.02 22.96
C ILE A 22 -13.35 15.94 24.04
N PRO A 23 -12.95 14.68 23.76
CA PRO A 23 -12.82 13.66 24.80
C PRO A 23 -11.88 14.06 25.95
N CYS A 24 -10.85 14.87 25.68
CA CYS A 24 -9.91 15.33 26.71
C CYS A 24 -10.55 16.35 27.67
N LEU A 25 -11.45 17.23 27.18
CA LEU A 25 -12.16 18.22 28.01
C LEU A 25 -13.08 17.56 29.05
N PHE A 26 -13.65 16.41 28.70
CA PHE A 26 -14.55 15.64 29.56
C PHE A 26 -13.87 14.43 30.19
N TRP A 27 -12.53 14.35 30.11
CA TRP A 27 -11.80 13.23 30.67
C TRP A 27 -11.99 13.21 32.19
N PRO A 28 -12.57 12.14 32.78
CA PRO A 28 -12.99 12.14 34.18
C PRO A 28 -11.83 12.27 35.18
N ASN A 29 -10.61 11.98 34.71
CA ASN A 29 -9.37 12.09 35.47
C ASN A 29 -8.45 13.21 34.92
N ALA A 30 -9.03 14.25 34.33
CA ALA A 30 -8.25 15.39 33.83
C ALA A 30 -7.46 16.03 34.98
N VAL A 31 -6.14 16.20 34.76
CA VAL A 31 -5.26 16.85 35.72
C VAL A 31 -5.10 18.30 35.27
N GLU A 32 -5.66 19.25 36.02
CA GLU A 32 -5.67 20.69 35.64
C GLU A 32 -4.27 21.30 35.50
N ASN A 33 -3.24 20.70 36.11
CA ASN A 33 -1.86 21.18 36.11
C ASN A 33 -0.87 20.03 35.92
N ALA A 34 -1.06 19.22 34.87
CA ALA A 34 -0.08 18.21 34.52
C ALA A 34 1.26 18.89 34.18
N ALA A 35 2.29 18.60 34.97
CA ALA A 35 3.65 18.98 34.62
C ALA A 35 4.03 18.28 33.31
N ARG A 36 4.64 19.02 32.37
CA ARG A 36 5.16 18.40 31.15
C ARG A 36 6.18 17.32 31.54
N PRO A 37 6.10 16.11 30.97
CA PRO A 37 7.11 15.08 31.21
C PRO A 37 8.51 15.62 30.92
N ALA A 38 9.49 15.14 31.69
CA ALA A 38 10.88 15.42 31.40
C ALA A 38 11.22 14.92 29.97
N PRO A 39 12.12 15.60 29.25
CA PRO A 39 12.57 15.11 27.95
C PRO A 39 13.23 13.74 28.05
N LEU A 40 13.09 12.93 27.00
CA LEU A 40 13.83 11.68 26.86
C LEU A 40 15.32 11.95 26.65
N THR A 41 16.19 11.28 27.42
CA THR A 41 17.66 11.31 27.25
C THR A 41 18.26 9.93 26.90
N ALA A 42 17.65 8.84 27.40
CA ALA A 42 18.01 7.46 27.09
C ALA A 42 19.52 7.13 27.26
N ASP A 43 20.11 7.56 28.37
CA ASP A 43 21.55 7.48 28.63
C ASP A 43 22.14 6.07 28.40
N GLY A 44 23.11 5.97 27.49
CA GLY A 44 23.81 4.72 27.17
C GLY A 44 22.97 3.69 26.44
N ILE A 45 21.80 4.07 25.91
CA ILE A 45 20.91 3.20 25.14
C ILE A 45 20.99 3.63 23.66
N PRO A 46 21.59 2.81 22.78
CA PRO A 46 21.56 3.05 21.34
C PRO A 46 20.12 3.24 20.87
N THR A 47 19.83 4.36 20.21
CA THR A 47 18.46 4.72 19.85
C THR A 47 18.41 5.28 18.43
N LEU A 48 17.63 4.63 17.55
CA LEU A 48 17.27 5.19 16.25
C LEU A 48 16.08 6.16 16.40
N VAL A 49 16.20 7.33 15.80
CA VAL A 49 15.10 8.28 15.61
C VAL A 49 14.84 8.37 14.12
N LEU A 50 13.62 8.05 13.71
CA LEU A 50 13.22 8.06 12.30
C LEU A 50 12.29 9.25 12.04
N GLY A 51 12.43 9.89 10.89
CA GLY A 51 11.51 10.95 10.48
C GLY A 51 11.60 11.26 9.00
N ALA A 52 10.50 11.77 8.45
CA ALA A 52 10.38 12.21 7.07
C ALA A 52 10.13 13.72 7.01
N ILE A 53 10.75 14.41 6.05
CA ILE A 53 10.55 15.85 5.86
C ILE A 53 9.09 16.15 5.50
N ALA A 54 8.44 15.26 4.74
CA ALA A 54 7.05 15.43 4.31
C ALA A 54 6.02 14.85 5.28
N ASP A 55 6.41 14.35 6.46
CA ASP A 55 5.48 13.82 7.47
C ASP A 55 4.54 14.92 8.02
N PRO A 56 3.22 14.85 7.74
CA PRO A 56 2.27 15.87 8.19
C PRO A 56 1.84 15.71 9.65
N ALA A 57 2.00 14.51 10.24
CA ALA A 57 1.50 14.17 11.56
C ALA A 57 2.57 14.36 12.65
N THR A 58 3.82 13.97 12.36
CA THR A 58 4.97 14.16 13.25
C THR A 58 6.13 14.86 12.54
N PRO A 59 6.09 16.20 12.40
CA PRO A 59 7.11 16.94 11.66
C PRO A 59 8.53 16.61 12.11
N VAL A 60 9.45 16.38 11.16
CA VAL A 60 10.83 15.91 11.43
C VAL A 60 11.59 16.73 12.47
N SER A 61 11.31 18.03 12.58
CA SER A 61 11.89 18.91 13.60
C SER A 61 11.66 18.42 15.04
N ASN A 62 10.54 17.73 15.31
CA ASN A 62 10.26 17.11 16.60
C ASN A 62 11.20 15.93 16.85
N GLY A 63 11.43 15.08 15.83
CA GLY A 63 12.40 13.99 15.88
C GLY A 63 13.83 14.50 16.11
N ILE A 64 14.25 15.53 15.37
CA ILE A 64 15.56 16.20 15.58
C ILE A 64 15.71 16.68 17.03
N ASN A 65 14.66 17.23 17.62
CA ASN A 65 14.69 17.66 19.01
C ASN A 65 14.84 16.48 19.98
N VAL A 66 14.24 15.33 19.71
CA VAL A 66 14.46 14.10 20.50
C VAL A 66 15.91 13.65 20.34
N PHE A 67 16.37 13.47 19.10
CA PHE A 67 17.75 13.05 18.76
C PHE A 67 18.82 13.87 19.48
N ARG A 68 18.68 15.21 19.51
CA ARG A 68 19.63 16.12 20.17
C ARG A 68 19.82 15.89 21.67
N ARG A 69 18.90 15.14 22.31
CA ARG A 69 18.94 14.84 23.75
C ARG A 69 19.48 13.45 24.06
N LEU A 70 19.67 12.62 23.03
CA LEU A 70 20.19 11.27 23.15
C LEU A 70 21.72 11.29 23.06
N ASP A 71 22.40 10.68 24.01
CA ASP A 71 23.86 10.59 24.02
C ASP A 71 24.36 9.58 22.97
N ASP A 72 23.67 8.45 22.81
CA ASP A 72 23.89 7.39 21.81
C ASP A 72 22.70 7.30 20.82
N GLY A 73 22.26 8.45 20.33
CA GLY A 73 21.18 8.56 19.33
C GLY A 73 21.70 8.66 17.90
N TYR A 74 20.94 8.10 16.96
CA TYR A 74 21.15 8.15 15.52
C TYR A 74 19.86 8.59 14.83
N LEU A 75 19.94 9.62 13.99
CA LEU A 75 18.81 10.17 13.23
C LEU A 75 18.84 9.62 11.80
N VAL A 76 17.72 9.09 11.32
CA VAL A 76 17.52 8.77 9.91
C VAL A 76 16.43 9.70 9.39
N THR A 77 16.80 10.60 8.48
CA THR A 77 15.87 11.54 7.84
C THR A 77 15.59 11.10 6.42
N GLN A 78 14.32 10.94 6.07
CA GLN A 78 13.90 10.76 4.69
C GLN A 78 13.54 12.12 4.07
N GLU A 79 14.13 12.49 2.92
CA GLU A 79 13.96 13.84 2.34
C GLU A 79 12.56 14.13 1.78
N GLY A 80 11.81 13.08 1.46
CA GLY A 80 10.36 13.10 1.29
C GLY A 80 9.72 12.28 2.40
N GLY A 81 8.99 11.24 2.01
CA GLY A 81 8.57 10.14 2.89
C GLY A 81 7.23 10.36 3.57
N PRO A 82 6.54 9.27 3.95
CA PRO A 82 5.24 9.34 4.60
C PRO A 82 5.36 9.56 6.12
N HIS A 83 4.22 9.65 6.78
CA HIS A 83 4.16 9.40 8.21
C HIS A 83 4.47 7.92 8.48
N VAL A 84 5.47 7.64 9.32
CA VAL A 84 6.15 6.33 9.47
C VAL A 84 7.07 6.02 8.29
N THR A 85 8.34 5.66 8.55
CA THR A 85 9.34 5.46 7.48
C THR A 85 9.95 4.07 7.43
N TYR A 86 9.71 3.22 8.42
CA TYR A 86 10.22 1.84 8.48
C TYR A 86 9.14 0.82 8.12
N GLY A 87 9.49 -0.17 7.30
CA GLY A 87 8.59 -1.24 6.88
C GLY A 87 7.54 -0.80 5.87
N VAL A 88 7.78 0.33 5.19
CA VAL A 88 6.85 0.96 4.24
C VAL A 88 7.47 1.13 2.85
N GLY A 89 8.54 0.37 2.54
CA GLY A 89 9.10 0.27 1.18
C GLY A 89 10.36 1.10 0.90
N SER A 90 10.93 1.79 1.89
CA SER A 90 12.20 2.50 1.72
C SER A 90 13.38 1.57 1.99
N ALA A 91 13.98 1.00 0.93
CA ALA A 91 15.13 0.10 1.07
C ALA A 91 16.29 0.72 1.89
N CYS A 92 16.51 2.03 1.78
CA CYS A 92 17.52 2.75 2.56
C CYS A 92 17.20 2.74 4.06
N VAL A 93 15.97 3.11 4.45
CA VAL A 93 15.56 3.15 5.86
C VAL A 93 15.46 1.73 6.42
N ASP A 94 14.87 0.80 5.65
CA ASP A 94 14.64 -0.58 6.06
C ASP A 94 15.96 -1.32 6.30
N ALA A 95 16.98 -1.10 5.45
CA ALA A 95 18.31 -1.67 5.66
C ALA A 95 18.96 -1.15 6.94
N ILE A 96 18.89 0.16 7.21
CA ILE A 96 19.46 0.76 8.43
C ILE A 96 18.78 0.19 9.68
N VAL A 97 17.45 0.17 9.71
CA VAL A 97 16.71 -0.32 10.87
C VAL A 97 16.93 -1.82 11.08
N THR A 98 16.96 -2.60 10.00
CA THR A 98 17.21 -4.05 10.07
C THR A 98 18.61 -4.34 10.60
N GLU A 99 19.64 -3.66 10.12
CA GLU A 99 21.02 -3.83 10.59
C GLU A 99 21.14 -3.48 12.09
N PHE A 100 20.47 -2.40 12.51
CA PHE A 100 20.42 -2.01 13.91
C PHE A 100 19.70 -3.04 14.80
N MET A 101 18.52 -3.51 14.38
CA MET A 101 17.67 -4.38 15.18
C MET A 101 18.12 -5.84 15.19
N VAL A 102 18.62 -6.35 14.06
CA VAL A 102 19.01 -7.76 13.89
C VAL A 102 20.45 -7.99 14.30
N ASN A 103 21.36 -7.12 13.85
CA ASN A 103 22.80 -7.30 14.03
C ASN A 103 23.37 -6.41 15.15
N GLY A 104 22.56 -5.52 15.73
CA GLY A 104 22.99 -4.60 16.79
C GLY A 104 23.97 -3.54 16.29
N GLN A 105 23.96 -3.25 14.99
CA GLN A 105 24.92 -2.35 14.35
C GLN A 105 24.24 -1.02 13.98
N PRO A 106 24.54 0.08 14.70
CA PRO A 106 24.02 1.39 14.31
C PRO A 106 24.75 1.94 13.06
N PRO A 107 24.17 2.94 12.39
CA PRO A 107 24.87 3.67 11.33
C PRO A 107 26.23 4.21 11.79
N SER A 108 27.20 4.28 10.87
CA SER A 108 28.54 4.82 11.18
C SER A 108 28.53 6.30 11.54
N GLU A 109 27.51 7.02 11.08
CA GLU A 109 27.29 8.44 11.36
C GLU A 109 26.04 8.60 12.22
N ARG A 110 26.01 9.62 13.08
CA ARG A 110 24.84 9.90 13.91
C ARG A 110 23.65 10.44 13.12
N GLU A 111 23.85 10.89 11.89
CA GLU A 111 22.79 11.42 11.02
C GLU A 111 22.93 10.77 9.64
N SER A 112 21.87 10.12 9.17
CA SER A 112 21.77 9.50 7.86
C SER A 112 20.61 10.12 7.09
N THR A 113 20.76 10.24 5.77
CA THR A 113 19.71 10.73 4.89
C THR A 113 19.34 9.66 3.87
N CYS A 114 18.04 9.45 3.68
CA CYS A 114 17.49 8.56 2.67
C CYS A 114 16.62 9.35 1.70
N GLU A 115 16.67 9.02 0.41
CA GLU A 115 15.74 9.57 -0.56
C GLU A 115 14.32 9.03 -0.31
N GLY A 116 13.33 9.85 -0.63
CA GLY A 116 11.93 9.46 -0.55
C GLY A 116 11.06 10.35 -1.43
N VAL A 117 9.88 9.85 -1.76
CA VAL A 117 8.87 10.58 -2.51
C VAL A 117 7.83 11.18 -1.56
N VAL A 118 7.17 12.25 -1.98
CA VAL A 118 6.07 12.86 -1.20
C VAL A 118 4.76 12.12 -1.40
N ALA A 119 4.58 11.57 -2.60
CA ALA A 119 3.44 10.76 -2.98
C ALA A 119 3.90 9.78 -4.06
N ASP A 120 3.25 8.62 -4.11
CA ASP A 120 3.43 7.66 -5.20
C ASP A 120 2.88 8.21 -6.52
N GLU A 121 3.20 7.52 -7.62
CA GLU A 121 2.62 7.84 -8.91
C GLU A 121 1.10 7.66 -8.89
N PHE A 122 0.41 8.53 -9.63
CA PHE A 122 -1.03 8.47 -9.72
C PHE A 122 -1.46 7.20 -10.48
N VAL A 123 -2.21 6.34 -9.80
CA VAL A 123 -2.87 5.18 -10.41
C VAL A 123 -4.28 5.58 -10.83
N PRO A 124 -4.61 5.55 -12.13
CA PRO A 124 -5.94 5.90 -12.61
C PRO A 124 -6.98 4.87 -12.15
N LEU A 125 -8.20 5.34 -11.87
CA LEU A 125 -9.33 4.48 -11.54
C LEU A 125 -9.72 3.63 -12.75
N LEU A 126 -10.10 2.38 -12.49
CA LEU A 126 -10.66 1.49 -13.50
C LEU A 126 -11.93 2.10 -14.14
N PRO A 127 -12.01 2.23 -15.48
CA PRO A 127 -13.22 2.65 -16.16
C PRO A 127 -14.40 1.74 -15.84
N LEU A 128 -15.60 2.30 -15.75
CA LEU A 128 -16.82 1.55 -15.39
C LEU A 128 -17.38 0.72 -16.55
N ASP A 129 -17.03 1.04 -17.80
CA ASP A 129 -17.44 0.33 -19.01
C ASP A 129 -16.22 -0.11 -19.82
N ALA A 130 -16.15 -1.40 -20.13
CA ALA A 130 -15.04 -1.99 -20.85
C ALA A 130 -14.85 -1.45 -22.28
N LYS A 131 -15.83 -0.69 -22.82
CA LYS A 131 -15.67 0.02 -24.09
C LYS A 131 -14.63 1.15 -24.03
N GLU A 132 -14.25 1.59 -22.84
CA GLU A 132 -13.27 2.66 -22.66
C GLU A 132 -11.83 2.16 -22.82
N PHE A 133 -11.58 0.85 -22.70
CA PHE A 133 -10.27 0.27 -22.96
C PHE A 133 -9.94 0.27 -24.45
N SER A 134 -8.71 0.67 -24.76
CA SER A 134 -8.16 0.63 -26.11
C SER A 134 -7.86 -0.80 -26.57
N ASP A 135 -7.43 -1.68 -25.65
CA ASP A 135 -7.06 -3.07 -25.92
C ASP A 135 -7.12 -3.94 -24.64
N PRO A 136 -7.06 -5.28 -24.76
CA PRO A 136 -7.07 -6.18 -23.60
C PRO A 136 -5.87 -6.03 -22.66
N LEU A 137 -4.73 -5.48 -23.12
CA LEU A 137 -3.58 -5.24 -22.25
C LEU A 137 -3.91 -4.14 -21.25
N GLU A 138 -4.49 -3.03 -21.71
CA GLU A 138 -4.95 -1.95 -20.84
C GLU A 138 -5.99 -2.45 -19.83
N ALA A 139 -6.97 -3.25 -20.29
CA ALA A 139 -8.00 -3.80 -19.40
C ALA A 139 -7.41 -4.67 -18.28
N LEU A 140 -6.54 -5.64 -18.61
CA LEU A 140 -5.94 -6.54 -17.61
C LEU A 140 -4.90 -5.83 -16.73
N SER A 141 -4.17 -4.87 -17.30
CA SER A 141 -3.24 -4.00 -16.58
C SER A 141 -3.95 -3.19 -15.48
N MET A 142 -5.09 -2.58 -15.79
CA MET A 142 -5.85 -1.83 -14.79
C MET A 142 -6.57 -2.73 -13.79
N ILE A 143 -6.94 -3.96 -14.18
CA ILE A 143 -7.50 -4.96 -13.26
C ILE A 143 -6.42 -5.47 -12.28
N ASP A 144 -5.18 -5.66 -12.73
CA ASP A 144 -4.04 -5.94 -11.84
C ASP A 144 -3.87 -4.82 -10.80
N ASP A 145 -3.90 -3.57 -11.22
CA ASP A 145 -3.87 -2.43 -10.29
C ASP A 145 -5.07 -2.45 -9.32
N GLU A 146 -6.28 -2.72 -9.80
CA GLU A 146 -7.49 -2.84 -8.96
C GLU A 146 -7.36 -3.98 -7.94
N ILE A 147 -6.84 -5.14 -8.33
CA ILE A 147 -6.60 -6.27 -7.42
C ILE A 147 -5.58 -5.87 -6.35
N TYR A 148 -4.46 -5.25 -6.75
CA TYR A 148 -3.40 -4.87 -5.84
C TYR A 148 -3.84 -3.84 -4.80
N TYR A 149 -4.59 -2.82 -5.22
CA TYR A 149 -5.07 -1.74 -4.33
C TYR A 149 -6.41 -2.03 -3.66
N LEU A 150 -6.99 -3.20 -3.91
CA LEU A 150 -8.22 -3.61 -3.26
C LEU A 150 -8.01 -3.68 -1.74
N PRO A 151 -8.78 -2.95 -0.91
CA PRO A 151 -8.57 -2.92 0.54
C PRO A 151 -8.58 -4.31 1.20
N GLU A 152 -9.44 -5.21 0.71
CA GLU A 152 -9.55 -6.57 1.23
C GLU A 152 -8.31 -7.43 0.96
N TYR A 153 -7.56 -7.15 -0.12
CA TYR A 153 -6.30 -7.83 -0.44
C TYR A 153 -5.09 -7.07 0.12
N TYR A 154 -5.05 -5.75 -0.05
CA TYR A 154 -3.94 -4.89 0.41
C TYR A 154 -3.73 -4.95 1.93
N TYR A 155 -4.81 -4.99 2.71
CA TYR A 155 -4.76 -5.12 4.18
C TYR A 155 -5.02 -6.55 4.66
N TRP A 156 -4.92 -7.53 3.77
CA TRP A 156 -5.14 -8.91 4.12
C TRP A 156 -4.07 -9.43 5.10
N ASP A 157 -4.44 -10.44 5.87
CA ASP A 157 -3.57 -11.01 6.90
C ASP A 157 -2.56 -12.03 6.37
N TYR A 158 -2.63 -12.40 5.09
CA TYR A 158 -1.82 -13.46 4.45
C TYR A 158 -2.01 -14.86 5.05
N PHE A 159 -3.06 -15.09 5.84
CA PHE A 159 -3.31 -16.38 6.48
C PHE A 159 -4.72 -16.91 6.23
N THR A 160 -5.72 -16.04 6.15
CA THR A 160 -7.14 -16.42 6.08
C THR A 160 -7.60 -16.43 4.62
N PRO A 161 -7.83 -17.60 3.99
CA PRO A 161 -8.40 -17.62 2.63
C PRO A 161 -9.66 -16.75 2.57
N THR A 162 -9.68 -15.83 1.63
CA THR A 162 -10.69 -14.76 1.57
C THR A 162 -11.39 -14.79 0.22
N SER A 163 -12.67 -14.39 0.20
CA SER A 163 -13.46 -14.27 -1.02
C SER A 163 -14.31 -13.02 -0.97
N ILE A 164 -14.39 -12.33 -2.10
CA ILE A 164 -15.09 -11.06 -2.26
C ILE A 164 -15.99 -11.11 -3.50
N GLY A 165 -17.06 -10.33 -3.50
CA GLY A 165 -17.85 -10.10 -4.71
C GLY A 165 -17.23 -9.01 -5.57
N CYS A 166 -17.19 -9.21 -6.89
CA CYS A 166 -16.68 -8.18 -7.80
C CYS A 166 -17.77 -7.15 -8.12
N PRO A 167 -17.43 -5.86 -8.34
CA PRO A 167 -18.39 -4.75 -8.45
C PRO A 167 -19.54 -4.96 -9.44
N PHE A 168 -19.31 -5.65 -10.56
CA PHE A 168 -20.30 -5.93 -11.60
C PHE A 168 -20.74 -7.39 -11.66
N GLY A 169 -20.44 -8.17 -10.62
CA GLY A 169 -20.85 -9.56 -10.46
C GLY A 169 -19.69 -10.56 -10.49
N GLY A 170 -19.98 -11.77 -10.05
CA GLY A 170 -18.97 -12.81 -9.84
C GLY A 170 -18.22 -12.67 -8.52
N VAL A 171 -17.24 -13.54 -8.33
CA VAL A 171 -16.46 -13.66 -7.09
C VAL A 171 -14.98 -13.74 -7.43
N MET A 172 -14.16 -13.08 -6.63
CA MET A 172 -12.72 -13.31 -6.58
C MET A 172 -12.36 -13.91 -5.23
N SER A 173 -11.52 -14.93 -5.22
CA SER A 173 -10.96 -15.54 -4.03
C SER A 173 -9.45 -15.46 -4.06
N PHE A 174 -8.82 -15.32 -2.91
CA PHE A 174 -7.37 -15.34 -2.79
C PHE A 174 -6.91 -16.03 -1.50
N GLU A 175 -5.78 -16.70 -1.61
CA GLU A 175 -5.12 -17.39 -0.50
C GLU A 175 -3.60 -17.42 -0.72
N ALA A 176 -2.87 -17.48 0.38
CA ALA A 176 -1.43 -17.46 0.40
C ALA A 176 -0.93 -18.89 0.30
N THR A 177 0.17 -19.05 -0.40
CA THR A 177 0.96 -20.28 -0.47
C THR A 177 2.34 -19.99 0.13
N ASP A 178 3.24 -20.96 0.07
CA ASP A 178 4.59 -20.79 0.62
C ASP A 178 5.40 -19.69 -0.11
N THR A 179 5.16 -19.50 -1.41
CA THR A 179 5.97 -18.61 -2.27
C THR A 179 5.14 -17.66 -3.13
N SER A 180 3.82 -17.64 -2.97
CA SER A 180 2.95 -16.79 -3.79
C SER A 180 1.57 -16.58 -3.18
N ASP A 181 0.86 -15.56 -3.63
CA ASP A 181 -0.61 -15.50 -3.51
C ASP A 181 -1.26 -16.15 -4.72
N SER A 182 -2.25 -17.00 -4.49
CA SER A 182 -3.08 -17.57 -5.55
C SER A 182 -4.43 -16.88 -5.60
N PHE A 183 -4.94 -16.67 -6.81
CA PHE A 183 -6.22 -16.03 -7.07
C PHE A 183 -7.12 -16.97 -7.88
N SER A 184 -8.41 -16.98 -7.56
CA SER A 184 -9.45 -17.64 -8.35
C SER A 184 -10.52 -16.63 -8.71
N LEU A 185 -10.89 -16.56 -9.99
CA LEU A 185 -11.92 -15.66 -10.50
C LEU A 185 -13.07 -16.50 -11.07
N GLU A 186 -14.27 -16.28 -10.55
CA GLU A 186 -15.50 -16.92 -10.99
C GLU A 186 -16.46 -15.88 -11.56
N ALA A 187 -16.44 -15.71 -12.88
CA ALA A 187 -17.17 -14.68 -13.60
C ALA A 187 -17.00 -13.26 -13.01
N CYS A 188 -15.86 -13.00 -12.37
CA CYS A 188 -15.56 -11.75 -11.69
C CYS A 188 -15.46 -10.58 -12.67
N SER A 189 -16.28 -9.55 -12.47
CA SER A 189 -16.36 -8.38 -13.32
C SER A 189 -16.05 -7.13 -12.48
N PHE A 190 -14.83 -6.58 -12.62
CA PHE A 190 -14.43 -5.31 -12.00
C PHE A 190 -14.99 -4.09 -12.74
N THR A 191 -15.28 -4.26 -14.02
CA THR A 191 -15.85 -3.27 -14.93
C THR A 191 -16.95 -3.91 -15.76
N SER A 192 -17.94 -3.14 -16.21
CA SER A 192 -19.06 -3.69 -16.98
C SER A 192 -18.62 -4.14 -18.36
N GLY A 193 -19.05 -5.34 -18.78
CA GLY A 193 -18.74 -5.88 -20.11
C GLY A 193 -17.37 -6.56 -20.23
N PHE A 194 -16.68 -6.81 -19.11
CA PHE A 194 -15.44 -7.58 -19.05
C PHE A 194 -15.42 -8.47 -17.81
N SER A 195 -15.83 -9.72 -17.98
CA SER A 195 -15.92 -10.72 -16.91
C SER A 195 -14.83 -11.78 -17.08
N LEU A 196 -14.14 -12.06 -15.98
CA LEU A 196 -12.99 -12.95 -15.90
C LEU A 196 -13.36 -14.26 -15.20
N THR A 197 -13.00 -15.39 -15.82
CA THR A 197 -13.04 -16.70 -15.18
C THR A 197 -11.70 -17.40 -15.37
N GLY A 198 -11.03 -17.77 -14.28
CA GLY A 198 -9.70 -18.35 -14.34
C GLY A 198 -8.93 -18.21 -13.05
N SER A 199 -7.60 -18.18 -13.15
CA SER A 199 -6.70 -18.15 -12.01
C SER A 199 -5.63 -17.07 -12.14
N GLY A 200 -5.08 -16.66 -11.02
CA GLY A 200 -3.94 -15.76 -10.95
C GLY A 200 -2.90 -16.21 -9.94
N LEU A 201 -1.69 -15.66 -10.07
CA LEU A 201 -0.57 -15.93 -9.18
C LEU A 201 0.27 -14.66 -8.99
N ASN A 202 0.58 -14.30 -7.74
CA ASN A 202 1.58 -13.29 -7.40
C ASN A 202 2.79 -13.97 -6.75
N ASN A 203 3.88 -14.19 -7.49
CA ASN A 203 5.04 -14.94 -7.03
C ASN A 203 6.08 -14.02 -6.36
N TYR A 204 6.43 -14.33 -5.12
CA TYR A 204 7.37 -13.54 -4.33
C TYR A 204 8.83 -13.78 -4.73
N ASP A 205 9.16 -14.96 -5.26
CA ASP A 205 10.54 -15.36 -5.55
C ASP A 205 11.09 -14.65 -6.80
N ASP A 206 10.25 -14.51 -7.82
CA ASP A 206 10.62 -13.89 -9.09
C ASP A 206 9.89 -12.57 -9.36
N GLY A 207 9.01 -12.13 -8.46
CA GLY A 207 8.29 -10.86 -8.56
C GLY A 207 7.24 -10.82 -9.68
N THR A 208 6.87 -11.97 -10.26
CA THR A 208 5.92 -12.02 -11.37
C THR A 208 4.48 -12.11 -10.90
N PHE A 209 3.60 -11.34 -11.53
CA PHE A 209 2.15 -11.49 -11.39
C PHE A 209 1.55 -12.00 -12.69
N THR A 210 0.76 -13.06 -12.64
CA THR A 210 0.14 -13.70 -13.80
C THR A 210 -1.37 -13.83 -13.63
N LEU A 211 -2.12 -13.64 -14.71
CA LEU A 211 -3.53 -14.02 -14.82
C LEU A 211 -3.72 -14.93 -16.04
N GLU A 212 -4.32 -16.10 -15.86
CA GLU A 212 -4.75 -17.00 -16.93
C GLU A 212 -6.27 -17.08 -16.92
N VAL A 213 -6.92 -16.38 -17.85
CA VAL A 213 -8.35 -16.11 -17.77
C VAL A 213 -9.07 -16.33 -19.10
N THR A 214 -10.27 -16.88 -18.99
CA THR A 214 -11.30 -16.75 -20.02
C THR A 214 -12.06 -15.46 -19.79
N VAL A 215 -12.16 -14.64 -20.83
CA VAL A 215 -12.86 -13.36 -20.81
C VAL A 215 -14.20 -13.50 -21.53
N SER A 216 -15.24 -12.89 -20.97
CA SER A 216 -16.56 -12.75 -21.60
C SER A 216 -17.13 -11.33 -21.44
N GLY A 217 -18.19 -11.00 -22.17
CA GLY A 217 -18.83 -9.69 -22.14
C GLY A 217 -18.89 -9.03 -23.53
N LEU A 218 -18.14 -7.95 -23.75
CA LEU A 218 -18.09 -7.26 -25.06
C LEU A 218 -17.48 -8.14 -26.15
N LYS A 219 -16.44 -8.90 -25.79
CA LYS A 219 -15.75 -9.87 -26.63
C LYS A 219 -15.38 -11.06 -25.74
N GLU A 220 -15.33 -12.24 -26.36
CA GLU A 220 -14.90 -13.47 -25.70
C GLU A 220 -13.44 -13.75 -26.03
N GLY A 221 -12.72 -14.45 -25.15
CA GLY A 221 -11.33 -14.79 -25.39
C GLY A 221 -10.69 -15.61 -24.28
N THR A 222 -9.47 -16.07 -24.54
CA THR A 222 -8.60 -16.69 -23.54
C THR A 222 -7.29 -15.93 -23.55
N LEU A 223 -6.93 -15.35 -22.42
CA LEU A 223 -5.80 -14.43 -22.29
C LEU A 223 -4.90 -14.85 -21.13
N THR A 224 -3.60 -14.73 -21.36
CA THR A 224 -2.57 -14.79 -20.32
C THR A 224 -1.96 -13.41 -20.18
N TYR A 225 -2.10 -12.80 -19.01
CA TYR A 225 -1.48 -11.53 -18.65
C TYR A 225 -0.31 -11.77 -17.69
N ILE A 226 0.78 -11.03 -17.87
CA ILE A 226 1.98 -11.10 -17.04
C ILE A 226 2.48 -9.69 -16.76
N ARG A 227 2.73 -9.38 -15.47
CA ARG A 227 3.60 -8.29 -15.02
C ARG A 227 4.88 -8.90 -14.47
N ASP A 228 6.03 -8.56 -15.06
CA ASP A 228 7.34 -9.05 -14.59
C ASP A 228 7.90 -8.22 -13.41
N ALA A 229 9.05 -8.63 -12.89
CA ALA A 229 9.71 -7.97 -11.76
C ALA A 229 10.12 -6.52 -12.06
N GLU A 230 10.38 -6.21 -13.33
CA GLU A 230 10.71 -4.88 -13.81
C GLU A 230 9.45 -4.01 -14.03
N GLY A 231 8.26 -4.59 -13.90
CA GLY A 231 6.98 -3.93 -14.09
C GLY A 231 6.47 -3.90 -15.53
N THR A 232 7.16 -4.58 -16.46
CA THR A 232 6.71 -4.73 -17.85
C THR A 232 5.43 -5.54 -17.87
N ARG A 233 4.41 -5.04 -18.59
CA ARG A 233 3.09 -5.68 -18.67
C ARG A 233 2.91 -6.27 -20.06
N SER A 234 2.44 -7.50 -20.13
CA SER A 234 2.18 -8.18 -21.40
C SER A 234 0.91 -9.00 -21.36
N VAL A 235 0.30 -9.19 -22.53
CA VAL A 235 -0.85 -10.08 -22.71
C VAL A 235 -0.70 -10.86 -24.01
N SER A 236 -1.01 -12.15 -23.93
CA SER A 236 -1.02 -13.09 -25.06
C SER A 236 -2.32 -13.88 -25.10
N GLY A 237 -2.70 -14.40 -26.27
CA GLY A 237 -3.85 -15.30 -26.42
C GLY A 237 -4.79 -14.93 -27.56
N GLU A 238 -6.09 -15.13 -27.36
CA GLU A 238 -7.14 -14.80 -28.34
C GLU A 238 -8.19 -13.90 -27.70
N TYR A 239 -8.60 -12.83 -28.39
CA TYR A 239 -9.66 -11.93 -27.95
C TYR A 239 -10.52 -11.44 -29.12
N GLY A 240 -11.82 -11.74 -29.07
CA GLY A 240 -12.76 -11.41 -30.15
C GLY A 240 -12.47 -12.13 -31.46
N GLY A 241 -11.86 -13.32 -31.41
CA GLY A 241 -11.48 -14.11 -32.58
C GLY A 241 -10.17 -13.68 -33.25
N GLU A 242 -9.42 -12.75 -32.65
CA GLU A 242 -8.11 -12.30 -33.13
C GLU A 242 -7.01 -12.69 -32.15
N ALA A 243 -5.85 -13.08 -32.66
CA ALA A 243 -4.67 -13.35 -31.85
C ALA A 243 -4.12 -12.03 -31.27
N VAL A 244 -3.78 -12.05 -29.98
CA VAL A 244 -3.25 -10.91 -29.23
C VAL A 244 -1.85 -11.25 -28.75
N GLU A 245 -0.91 -10.35 -29.00
CA GLU A 245 0.46 -10.36 -28.46
C GLU A 245 0.88 -8.90 -28.25
N LEU A 246 0.70 -8.38 -27.04
CA LEU A 246 0.97 -6.99 -26.69
C LEU A 246 1.89 -6.93 -25.47
N SER A 247 2.78 -5.93 -25.42
CA SER A 247 3.68 -5.67 -24.30
C SER A 247 3.97 -4.18 -24.20
N ARG A 248 3.99 -3.64 -22.98
CA ARG A 248 4.23 -2.22 -22.64
C ARG A 248 5.02 -2.08 -21.36
#